data_AF-A0A8D6Q2M5-F1
#
_entry.id   AF-A0A8D6Q2M5-F1
#
_cell.length_a   1.000
_cell.length_b   1.000
_cell.length_c   1.000
_cell.angle_alpha   90.00
_cell.angle_beta   90.00
_cell.angle_gamma   90.00
#
_symmetry.space_group_name_H-M   'P 1'
#
loop_
_entity.id
_entity.type
_entity.pdbx_description
1 polymer ?
#
loop_
_entity_poly.entity_id
_entity_poly.type
_entity_poly.pdbx_seq_one_letter_code
_entity_poly.pdbx_strand_id
1 'polypeptide(L)'
;MSLKQIWQAANPKGHLLTAISFLIPIVCGSGFIIAIGMGLGGTVQDTLTPGQFDVWQAMATLGAKALGLLPVVIAVGISGSIAGKPGIAPGFVVGLAANTISAGFIGGMIGGYIAGYIALAIIKNVKVPDWARGLMPTLIVPFFASIISCLIMVYIIGTPIGIFTEALTSFLRSMGTSSNLVLGAVIGALCIVDFGGPLNKTCFAFVLTLQAQGINEPITALQLVNTATPIGFGLAFFIAKPA
;
A
#
# COMPACT_ATOMS: atom_id res chain seq x y z
N MET A 1 8.47 21.44 23.74
CA MET A 1 7.62 20.24 23.54
C MET A 1 8.55 19.04 23.50
N SER A 2 8.36 18.03 24.36
CA SER A 2 9.22 16.83 24.41
C SER A 2 9.08 16.00 23.14
N LEU A 3 10.16 15.36 22.66
CA LEU A 3 10.12 14.41 21.52
C LEU A 3 9.00 13.37 21.65
N LYS A 4 8.70 12.94 22.88
CA LYS A 4 7.62 11.98 23.18
C LYS A 4 6.23 12.57 22.93
N GLN A 5 6.04 13.86 23.21
CA GLN A 5 4.78 14.59 22.98
C GLN A 5 4.57 14.89 21.49
N ILE A 6 5.66 15.18 20.76
CA ILE A 6 5.63 15.36 19.30
C ILE A 6 5.22 14.04 18.62
N TRP A 7 5.80 12.91 19.05
CA TRP A 7 5.45 11.59 18.51
C TRP A 7 4.02 11.14 18.84
N GLN A 8 3.53 11.46 20.04
CA GLN A 8 2.12 11.22 20.39
C GLN A 8 1.17 12.09 19.57
N ALA A 9 1.50 13.37 19.35
CA ALA A 9 0.68 14.28 18.55
C ALA A 9 0.71 13.93 17.05
N ALA A 10 1.83 13.40 16.56
CA ALA A 10 2.00 13.00 15.16
C ALA A 10 1.32 11.67 14.79
N ASN A 11 0.99 10.84 15.79
CA ASN A 11 0.33 9.53 15.68
C ASN A 11 0.60 8.73 14.37
N PRO A 12 1.87 8.51 13.97
CA PRO A 12 2.20 7.90 12.68
C PRO A 12 1.60 6.50 12.55
N LYS A 13 1.60 5.72 13.64
CA LYS A 13 0.99 4.39 13.66
C LYS A 13 -0.50 4.40 13.32
N GLY A 14 -1.25 5.37 13.84
CA GLY A 14 -2.68 5.51 13.57
C GLY A 14 -2.96 5.78 12.09
N HIS A 15 -2.24 6.74 11.51
CA HIS A 15 -2.39 7.10 10.09
C HIS A 15 -2.06 5.93 9.16
N LEU A 16 -1.01 5.16 9.48
CA LEU A 16 -0.68 3.95 8.72
C LEU A 16 -1.78 2.88 8.83
N LEU A 17 -2.29 2.61 10.03
CA LEU A 17 -3.33 1.61 10.25
C LEU A 17 -4.65 1.98 9.54
N THR A 18 -5.00 3.27 9.50
CA THR A 18 -6.13 3.76 8.71
C THR A 18 -5.93 3.48 7.23
N ALA A 19 -4.75 3.79 6.69
CA ALA A 19 -4.45 3.55 5.27
C ALA A 19 -4.45 2.05 4.92
N ILE A 20 -3.87 1.20 5.77
CA ILE A 20 -3.93 -0.26 5.60
C ILE A 20 -5.38 -0.76 5.62
N SER A 21 -6.25 -0.16 6.45
CA SER A 21 -7.65 -0.57 6.50
C SER A 21 -8.42 -0.23 5.21
N PHE A 22 -8.08 0.87 4.54
CA PHE A 22 -8.63 1.17 3.19
C PHE A 22 -8.07 0.27 2.10
N LEU A 23 -6.87 -0.26 2.31
CA LEU A 23 -6.22 -1.15 1.36
C LEU A 23 -6.86 -2.54 1.31
N ILE A 24 -7.23 -3.10 2.45
CA ILE A 24 -7.81 -4.46 2.55
C ILE A 24 -8.99 -4.70 1.60
N PRO A 25 -10.07 -3.89 1.57
CA PRO A 25 -11.20 -4.13 0.68
C PRO A 25 -10.82 -3.99 -0.80
N ILE A 26 -9.89 -3.09 -1.13
CA ILE A 26 -9.42 -2.89 -2.50
C ILE A 26 -8.63 -4.10 -2.98
N VAL A 27 -7.70 -4.63 -2.16
CA VAL A 27 -6.95 -5.84 -2.50
C VAL A 27 -7.88 -7.04 -2.62
N CYS A 28 -8.83 -7.18 -1.70
CA CYS A 28 -9.79 -8.29 -1.74
C CYS A 28 -10.61 -8.27 -3.03
N GLY A 29 -11.27 -7.14 -3.35
CA GLY A 29 -12.07 -7.02 -4.57
C GLY A 29 -11.24 -7.19 -5.85
N SER A 30 -10.12 -6.48 -5.95
CA SER A 30 -9.25 -6.52 -7.12
C SER A 30 -8.59 -7.88 -7.32
N GLY A 31 -8.23 -8.55 -6.22
CA GLY A 31 -7.65 -9.89 -6.19
C GLY A 31 -8.58 -10.95 -6.75
N PHE A 32 -9.87 -10.92 -6.38
CA PHE A 32 -10.86 -11.82 -6.98
C PHE A 32 -11.09 -11.53 -8.46
N ILE A 33 -11.17 -10.24 -8.84
CA ILE A 33 -11.36 -9.85 -10.24
C ILE A 33 -10.21 -10.35 -11.12
N ILE A 34 -8.95 -10.15 -10.72
CA ILE A 34 -7.80 -10.65 -11.49
C ILE A 34 -7.75 -12.18 -11.50
N ALA A 35 -8.01 -12.84 -10.37
CA ALA A 35 -7.95 -14.30 -10.28
C ALA A 35 -8.99 -14.98 -11.17
N ILE A 36 -10.23 -14.47 -11.20
CA ILE A 36 -11.28 -14.99 -12.09
C ILE A 36 -10.93 -14.72 -13.55
N GLY A 37 -10.49 -13.49 -13.87
CA GLY A 37 -10.10 -13.13 -15.23
C GLY A 37 -8.98 -14.02 -15.78
N MET A 38 -7.92 -14.23 -15.00
CA MET A 38 -6.81 -15.10 -15.41
C MET A 38 -7.18 -16.59 -15.39
N GLY A 39 -7.96 -17.03 -14.40
CA GLY A 39 -8.39 -18.43 -14.28
C GLY A 39 -9.29 -18.89 -15.42
N LEU A 40 -10.01 -17.97 -16.06
CA LEU A 40 -10.89 -18.25 -17.20
C LEU A 40 -10.22 -17.95 -18.57
N GLY A 41 -8.89 -17.81 -18.60
CA GLY A 41 -8.10 -17.68 -19.83
C GLY A 41 -7.81 -16.24 -20.26
N GLY A 42 -8.17 -15.24 -19.46
CA GLY A 42 -7.80 -13.85 -19.68
C GLY A 42 -6.32 -13.57 -19.42
N THR A 43 -5.74 -12.66 -20.19
CA THR A 43 -4.38 -12.15 -20.00
C THR A 43 -4.41 -10.67 -19.64
N VAL A 44 -3.45 -10.23 -18.84
CA VAL A 44 -3.28 -8.81 -18.50
C VAL A 44 -2.78 -8.07 -19.74
N GLN A 45 -3.48 -7.00 -20.10
CA GLN A 45 -3.15 -6.14 -21.24
C GLN A 45 -2.70 -4.76 -20.75
N ASP A 46 -1.81 -4.10 -21.49
CA ASP A 46 -1.39 -2.74 -21.15
C ASP A 46 -2.52 -1.73 -21.36
N THR A 47 -3.28 -1.88 -22.46
CA THR A 47 -4.42 -1.02 -22.82
C THR A 47 -5.60 -1.87 -23.29
N LEU A 48 -6.80 -1.54 -22.81
CA LEU A 48 -8.04 -2.18 -23.25
C LEU A 48 -8.62 -1.40 -24.44
N THR A 49 -8.29 -1.84 -25.66
CA THR A 49 -8.81 -1.25 -26.89
C THR A 49 -10.16 -1.89 -27.24
N PRO A 50 -11.24 -1.11 -27.45
CA PRO A 50 -12.54 -1.67 -27.83
C PRO A 50 -12.44 -2.61 -29.04
N GLY A 51 -13.01 -3.81 -28.91
CA GLY A 51 -12.97 -4.85 -29.95
C GLY A 51 -11.73 -5.75 -29.95
N GLN A 52 -10.76 -5.52 -29.05
CA GLN A 52 -9.56 -6.37 -28.92
C GLN A 52 -9.43 -7.09 -27.58
N PHE A 53 -10.47 -7.07 -26.75
CA PHE A 53 -10.47 -7.78 -25.47
C PHE A 53 -11.78 -8.53 -25.26
N ASP A 54 -11.68 -9.68 -24.58
CA ASP A 54 -12.81 -10.39 -23.99
C ASP A 54 -13.04 -9.96 -22.53
N VAL A 55 -14.21 -10.29 -21.98
CA VAL A 55 -14.59 -10.01 -20.59
C VAL A 55 -13.54 -10.51 -19.60
N TRP A 56 -12.96 -11.69 -19.84
CA TRP A 56 -11.92 -12.26 -18.97
C TRP A 56 -10.61 -11.46 -18.99
N GLN A 57 -10.23 -10.94 -20.17
CA GLN A 57 -9.06 -10.07 -20.32
C GLN A 57 -9.30 -8.71 -19.67
N ALA A 58 -10.53 -8.18 -19.77
CA ALA A 58 -10.92 -6.96 -19.07
C ALA A 58 -10.81 -7.15 -17.54
N MET A 59 -11.33 -8.26 -17.01
CA MET A 59 -11.23 -8.58 -15.59
C MET A 59 -9.76 -8.73 -15.13
N ALA A 60 -8.96 -9.52 -15.84
CA ALA A 60 -7.54 -9.70 -15.53
C ALA A 60 -6.80 -8.34 -15.50
N THR A 61 -7.03 -7.50 -16.50
CA THR A 61 -6.39 -6.20 -16.65
C THR A 61 -6.83 -5.19 -15.59
N LEU A 62 -8.14 -5.09 -15.32
CA LEU A 62 -8.67 -4.16 -14.32
C LEU A 62 -8.21 -4.53 -12.92
N GLY A 63 -8.24 -5.82 -12.57
CA GLY A 63 -7.73 -6.29 -11.28
C GLY A 63 -6.23 -6.01 -11.15
N ALA A 64 -5.44 -6.26 -12.19
CA ALA A 64 -4.00 -5.95 -12.20
C ALA A 64 -3.73 -4.44 -12.04
N LYS A 65 -4.44 -3.57 -12.78
CA LYS A 65 -4.29 -2.12 -12.66
C LYS A 65 -4.71 -1.60 -11.28
N ALA A 66 -5.78 -2.15 -10.70
CA ALA A 66 -6.23 -1.77 -9.37
C ALA A 66 -5.21 -2.17 -8.28
N LEU A 67 -4.62 -3.35 -8.37
CA LEU A 67 -3.50 -3.77 -7.51
C LEU A 67 -2.23 -2.94 -7.76
N GLY A 68 -2.00 -2.47 -8.99
CA GLY A 68 -0.91 -1.53 -9.30
C GLY A 68 -1.07 -0.16 -8.64
N LEU A 69 -2.28 0.22 -8.22
CA LEU A 69 -2.57 1.50 -7.55
C LEU A 69 -2.46 1.42 -6.02
N LEU A 70 -1.99 0.31 -5.44
CA LEU A 70 -1.83 0.19 -3.99
C LEU A 70 -0.95 1.28 -3.36
N PRO A 71 0.15 1.74 -4.00
CA PRO A 71 0.91 2.89 -3.51
C PRO A 71 0.10 4.19 -3.46
N VAL A 72 -0.86 4.36 -4.37
CA VAL A 72 -1.79 5.50 -4.37
C VAL A 72 -2.76 5.40 -3.21
N VAL A 73 -3.35 4.22 -3.00
CA VAL A 73 -4.31 4.00 -1.91
C VAL A 73 -3.68 4.29 -0.55
N ILE A 74 -2.46 3.79 -0.30
CA ILE A 74 -1.79 4.02 0.98
C ILE A 74 -1.39 5.50 1.14
N ALA A 75 -0.90 6.14 0.09
CA ALA A 75 -0.52 7.56 0.14
C ALA A 75 -1.72 8.45 0.43
N VAL A 76 -2.85 8.19 -0.22
CA VAL A 76 -4.13 8.88 0.01
C VAL A 76 -4.64 8.62 1.42
N GLY A 77 -4.60 7.36 1.88
CA GLY A 77 -5.06 6.99 3.22
C GLY A 77 -4.28 7.70 4.32
N ILE A 78 -2.94 7.77 4.20
CA ILE A 78 -2.08 8.45 5.17
C ILE A 78 -2.28 9.97 5.09
N SER A 79 -2.15 10.55 3.90
CA SER A 79 -2.26 12.00 3.69
C SER A 79 -3.63 12.54 4.09
N GLY A 80 -4.69 11.82 3.72
CA GLY A 80 -6.07 12.14 4.09
C GLY A 80 -6.33 11.98 5.59
N SER A 81 -5.67 11.04 6.26
CA SER A 81 -5.76 10.89 7.73
C SER A 81 -5.05 12.04 8.48
N ILE A 82 -4.00 12.63 7.89
CA ILE A 82 -3.25 13.74 8.51
C ILE A 82 -3.91 15.10 8.27
N ALA A 83 -4.28 15.40 7.02
CA ALA A 83 -4.77 16.73 6.62
C ALA A 83 -6.29 16.78 6.34
N GLY A 84 -7.00 15.67 6.50
CA GLY A 84 -8.42 15.55 6.15
C GLY A 84 -8.67 15.53 4.64
N LYS A 85 -9.87 15.94 4.21
CA LYS A 85 -10.28 15.98 2.79
C LYS A 85 -9.27 16.70 1.87
N PRO A 86 -8.66 17.84 2.26
CA PRO A 86 -7.67 18.53 1.41
C PRO A 86 -6.40 17.72 1.15
N GLY A 87 -6.08 16.75 2.01
CA GLY A 87 -4.92 15.86 1.89
C GLY A 87 -5.09 14.74 0.86
N ILE A 88 -6.30 14.49 0.36
CA ILE A 88 -6.59 13.39 -0.57
C ILE A 88 -5.86 13.60 -1.90
N ALA A 89 -6.01 14.79 -2.50
CA ALA A 89 -5.36 15.14 -3.77
C ALA A 89 -3.82 15.04 -3.73
N PRO A 90 -3.11 15.65 -2.76
CA PRO A 90 -1.66 15.53 -2.71
C PRO A 90 -1.19 14.10 -2.42
N GLY A 91 -1.92 13.35 -1.59
CA GLY A 91 -1.64 11.93 -1.39
C GLY A 91 -1.79 11.12 -2.68
N PHE A 92 -2.81 11.42 -3.49
CA PHE A 92 -3.04 10.74 -4.77
C PHE A 92 -1.92 11.01 -5.77
N VAL A 93 -1.54 12.29 -5.94
CA VAL A 93 -0.48 12.69 -6.88
C VAL A 93 0.87 12.09 -6.48
N VAL A 94 1.22 12.11 -5.19
CA VAL A 94 2.48 11.51 -4.71
C VAL A 94 2.48 9.99 -4.83
N GLY A 95 1.34 9.34 -4.55
CA GLY A 95 1.23 7.91 -4.75
C GLY A 95 1.41 7.49 -6.22
N LEU A 96 0.93 8.31 -7.17
CA LEU A 96 1.19 8.11 -8.59
C LEU A 96 2.67 8.33 -8.92
N ALA A 97 3.29 9.39 -8.37
CA ALA A 97 4.72 9.63 -8.54
C ALA A 97 5.55 8.44 -8.02
N ALA A 98 5.16 7.84 -6.89
CA ALA A 98 5.80 6.65 -6.33
C ALA A 98 5.73 5.43 -7.26
N ASN A 99 4.62 5.27 -7.98
CA ASN A 99 4.48 4.25 -9.02
C ASN A 99 5.40 4.54 -10.22
N THR A 100 5.47 5.79 -10.67
CA THR A 100 6.26 6.18 -11.84
C THR A 100 7.77 6.04 -11.63
N ILE A 101 8.26 6.28 -10.41
CA ILE A 101 9.70 6.19 -10.09
C ILE A 101 10.11 4.80 -9.54
N SER A 102 9.24 3.79 -9.66
CA SER A 102 9.46 2.44 -9.11
C SER A 102 9.75 2.41 -7.60
N ALA A 103 9.36 3.46 -6.87
CA ALA A 103 9.45 3.47 -5.41
C ALA A 103 8.38 2.58 -4.76
N GLY A 104 7.33 2.23 -5.50
CA GLY A 104 6.30 1.28 -5.12
C GLY A 104 5.64 1.65 -3.80
N PHE A 105 5.33 0.65 -2.99
CA PHE A 105 4.58 0.84 -1.74
C PHE A 105 5.31 1.68 -0.69
N ILE A 106 6.64 1.53 -0.54
CA ILE A 106 7.45 2.35 0.38
C ILE A 106 7.37 3.82 -0.02
N GLY A 107 7.51 4.09 -1.33
CA GLY A 107 7.33 5.42 -1.88
C GLY A 107 5.95 6.00 -1.56
N GLY A 108 4.89 5.23 -1.77
CA GLY A 108 3.54 5.64 -1.42
C GLY A 108 3.37 5.94 0.08
N MET A 109 3.98 5.13 0.95
CA MET A 109 3.91 5.31 2.40
C MET A 109 4.64 6.58 2.86
N ILE A 110 5.93 6.70 2.52
CA ILE A 110 6.76 7.86 2.89
C ILE A 110 6.19 9.12 2.25
N GLY A 111 5.85 9.05 0.97
CA GLY A 111 5.24 10.12 0.21
C GLY A 111 3.89 10.57 0.79
N GLY A 112 3.06 9.63 1.27
CA GLY A 112 1.81 9.94 1.95
C GLY A 112 1.98 10.78 3.22
N TYR A 113 3.00 10.51 4.03
CA TYR A 113 3.32 11.34 5.19
C TYR A 113 3.79 12.73 4.79
N ILE A 114 4.67 12.81 3.78
CA ILE A 114 5.20 14.09 3.28
C ILE A 114 4.07 14.95 2.73
N ALA A 115 3.24 14.39 1.86
CA ALA A 115 2.05 15.04 1.32
C ALA A 115 1.09 15.51 2.43
N GLY A 116 0.82 14.64 3.41
CA GLY A 116 -0.07 14.95 4.53
C GLY A 116 0.43 16.09 5.41
N TYR A 117 1.72 16.08 5.78
CA TYR A 117 2.29 17.14 6.61
C TYR A 117 2.46 18.46 5.84
N ILE A 118 2.79 18.43 4.56
CA ILE A 118 2.82 19.64 3.71
C ILE A 118 1.43 20.24 3.59
N ALA A 119 0.41 19.41 3.33
CA ALA A 119 -0.97 19.86 3.29
C ALA A 119 -1.41 20.48 4.62
N LEU A 120 -1.08 19.83 5.74
CA LEU A 120 -1.36 20.35 7.09
C LEU A 120 -0.62 21.67 7.37
N ALA A 121 0.62 21.80 6.93
CA ALA A 121 1.42 23.02 7.08
C ALA A 121 0.81 24.19 6.30
N ILE A 122 0.34 23.94 5.07
CA ILE A 122 -0.35 24.96 4.26
C ILE A 122 -1.65 25.38 4.95
N ILE A 123 -2.46 24.43 5.43
CA ILE A 123 -3.71 24.71 6.16
C ILE A 123 -3.46 25.61 7.38
N LYS A 124 -2.38 25.35 8.14
CA LYS A 124 -2.08 26.08 9.38
C LYS A 124 -1.41 27.43 9.16
N ASN A 125 -0.55 27.55 8.16
CA ASN A 125 0.34 28.71 8.02
C ASN A 125 -0.12 29.70 6.94
N VAL A 126 -0.90 29.26 5.94
CA VAL A 126 -1.34 30.15 4.86
C VAL A 126 -2.67 30.80 5.26
N LYS A 127 -2.62 32.12 5.50
CA LYS A 127 -3.81 32.93 5.77
C LYS A 127 -4.35 33.46 4.45
N VAL A 128 -5.59 33.09 4.15
CA VAL A 128 -6.34 33.61 2.99
C VAL A 128 -7.39 34.62 3.45
N PRO A 129 -7.67 35.65 2.63
CA PRO A 129 -8.76 36.59 2.90
C PRO A 129 -10.12 35.88 2.90
N ASP A 130 -11.11 36.49 3.57
CA ASP A 130 -12.38 35.82 3.91
C ASP A 130 -13.17 35.31 2.71
N TRP A 131 -13.09 36.01 1.57
CA TRP A 131 -13.70 35.59 0.31
C TRP A 131 -13.05 34.34 -0.30
N ALA A 132 -11.78 34.05 0.04
CA ALA A 132 -11.01 32.94 -0.50
C ALA A 132 -10.93 31.72 0.44
N ARG A 133 -11.55 31.77 1.63
CA ARG A 133 -11.54 30.65 2.59
C ARG A 133 -12.09 29.35 1.98
N GLY A 134 -13.06 29.44 1.08
CA GLY A 134 -13.60 28.28 0.35
C GLY A 134 -12.63 27.64 -0.64
N LEU A 135 -11.71 28.43 -1.22
CA LEU A 135 -10.67 27.95 -2.13
C LEU A 135 -9.54 27.22 -1.41
N MET A 136 -9.40 27.43 -0.11
CA MET A 136 -8.32 26.84 0.67
C MET A 136 -8.32 25.30 0.63
N PRO A 137 -9.40 24.59 1.02
CA PRO A 137 -9.42 23.13 0.98
C PRO A 137 -9.63 22.53 -0.42
N THR A 138 -10.13 23.31 -1.38
CA THR A 138 -10.54 22.82 -2.70
C THR A 138 -9.48 23.04 -3.77
N LEU A 139 -8.69 24.12 -3.68
CA LEU A 139 -7.71 24.49 -4.70
C LEU A 139 -6.33 24.76 -4.11
N ILE A 140 -6.20 25.62 -3.11
CA ILE A 140 -4.88 26.08 -2.63
C ILE A 140 -4.09 24.92 -2.02
N VAL A 141 -4.68 24.22 -1.05
CA VAL A 141 -4.03 23.09 -0.40
C VAL A 141 -3.81 21.95 -1.41
N PRO A 142 -4.83 21.47 -2.16
CA PRO A 142 -4.62 20.44 -3.19
C PRO A 142 -3.53 20.80 -4.21
N PHE A 143 -3.48 22.02 -4.71
CA PHE A 143 -2.54 22.42 -5.76
C PHE A 143 -1.10 22.50 -5.24
N PHE A 144 -0.87 23.34 -4.22
CA PHE A 144 0.49 23.57 -3.72
C PHE A 144 1.05 22.35 -2.99
N ALA A 145 0.23 21.66 -2.19
CA ALA A 145 0.70 20.45 -1.54
C ALA A 145 1.07 19.37 -2.57
N SER A 146 0.27 19.20 -3.64
CA SER A 146 0.56 18.19 -4.68
C SER A 146 1.85 18.49 -5.41
N ILE A 147 2.05 19.75 -5.84
CA ILE A 147 3.27 20.14 -6.57
C ILE A 147 4.50 19.93 -5.69
N ILE A 148 4.49 20.48 -4.47
CA ILE A 148 5.66 20.43 -3.59
C ILE A 148 5.99 18.98 -3.23
N SER A 149 4.99 18.20 -2.80
CA SER A 149 5.20 16.81 -2.38
C SER A 149 5.61 15.89 -3.54
N CYS A 150 5.06 16.10 -4.75
CA CYS A 150 5.45 15.36 -5.95
C CYS A 150 6.90 15.65 -6.35
N LEU A 151 7.31 16.93 -6.37
CA LEU A 151 8.68 17.30 -6.70
C LEU A 151 9.67 16.73 -5.68
N ILE A 152 9.36 16.78 -4.38
CA ILE A 152 10.17 16.14 -3.35
C ILE A 152 10.28 14.64 -3.60
N MET A 153 9.17 13.98 -3.92
CA MET A 153 9.13 12.55 -4.17
C MET A 153 10.03 12.15 -5.34
N VAL A 154 9.96 12.86 -6.46
CA VAL A 154 10.72 12.54 -7.68
C VAL A 154 12.20 12.87 -7.53
N TYR A 155 12.55 14.06 -7.03
CA TYR A 155 13.94 14.54 -7.08
C TYR A 155 14.77 14.17 -5.85
N ILE A 156 14.15 14.04 -4.67
CA ILE A 156 14.88 13.81 -3.42
C ILE A 156 14.75 12.35 -3.00
N ILE A 157 13.57 11.75 -3.15
CA ILE A 157 13.25 10.45 -2.55
C ILE A 157 13.35 9.29 -3.54
N GLY A 158 13.13 9.51 -4.83
CA GLY A 158 13.24 8.47 -5.86
C GLY A 158 14.58 7.73 -5.81
N THR A 159 15.69 8.48 -5.82
CA THR A 159 17.05 7.92 -5.80
C THR A 159 17.34 7.06 -4.57
N PRO A 160 17.15 7.52 -3.31
CA PRO A 160 17.43 6.69 -2.14
C PRO A 160 16.50 5.48 -2.03
N ILE A 161 15.24 5.57 -2.47
CA ILE A 161 14.36 4.40 -2.50
C ILE A 161 14.83 3.40 -3.55
N GLY A 162 15.24 3.84 -4.73
CA GLY A 162 15.79 2.95 -5.77
C GLY A 162 16.99 2.15 -5.26
N ILE A 163 17.95 2.82 -4.61
CA ILE A 163 19.12 2.17 -4.00
C ILE A 163 18.70 1.18 -2.92
N PHE A 164 17.75 1.57 -2.07
CA PHE A 164 17.25 0.70 -1.00
C PHE A 164 16.56 -0.54 -1.57
N THR A 165 15.71 -0.38 -2.58
CA THR A 165 15.06 -1.49 -3.28
C THR A 165 16.10 -2.42 -3.90
N GLU A 166 17.08 -1.90 -4.65
CA GLU A 166 18.14 -2.72 -5.23
C GLU A 166 18.94 -3.47 -4.18
N ALA A 167 19.26 -2.82 -3.06
CA ALA A 167 19.92 -3.45 -1.93
C ALA A 167 19.07 -4.61 -1.35
N LEU A 168 17.77 -4.40 -1.17
CA LEU A 168 16.83 -5.40 -0.65
C LEU A 168 16.67 -6.58 -1.61
N THR A 169 16.50 -6.31 -2.91
CA THR A 169 16.40 -7.32 -3.96
C THR A 169 17.71 -8.12 -4.07
N SER A 170 18.87 -7.46 -3.99
CA SER A 170 20.17 -8.14 -4.01
C SER A 170 20.39 -9.02 -2.79
N PHE A 171 20.00 -8.54 -1.60
CA PHE A 171 20.06 -9.30 -0.36
C PHE A 171 19.18 -10.55 -0.44
N LEU A 172 17.92 -10.39 -0.85
CA LEU A 172 16.98 -11.51 -0.96
C LEU A 172 17.38 -12.51 -2.06
N ARG A 173 17.97 -12.03 -3.17
CA ARG A 173 18.54 -12.93 -4.19
C ARG A 173 19.81 -13.65 -3.73
N SER A 174 20.58 -13.05 -2.82
CA SER A 174 21.76 -13.68 -2.23
C SER A 174 21.43 -14.75 -1.18
N MET A 175 20.17 -14.82 -0.73
CA MET A 175 19.73 -15.83 0.21
C MET A 175 19.64 -17.21 -0.45
N GLY A 176 20.39 -18.17 0.09
CA GLY A 176 20.25 -19.58 -0.30
C GLY A 176 18.93 -20.20 0.16
N THR A 177 18.59 -21.37 -0.41
CA THR A 177 17.33 -22.09 -0.17
C THR A 177 17.00 -22.31 1.31
N SER A 178 18.00 -22.61 2.14
CA SER A 178 17.83 -22.80 3.59
C SER A 178 17.40 -21.52 4.31
N SER A 179 17.82 -20.35 3.83
CA SER A 179 17.52 -19.06 4.46
C SER A 179 16.12 -18.57 4.08
N ASN A 180 15.67 -18.86 2.86
CA ASN A 180 14.29 -18.60 2.41
C ASN A 180 13.25 -19.40 3.21
N LEU A 181 13.60 -20.62 3.62
CA LEU A 181 12.74 -21.45 4.48
C LEU A 181 12.57 -20.84 5.88
N VAL A 182 13.65 -20.32 6.45
CA VAL A 182 13.60 -19.60 7.75
C VAL A 182 12.81 -18.30 7.62
N LEU A 183 13.00 -17.54 6.55
CA LEU A 183 12.25 -16.31 6.29
C LEU A 183 10.74 -16.60 6.17
N GLY A 184 10.37 -17.62 5.42
CA GLY A 184 8.98 -18.07 5.28
C GLY A 184 8.38 -18.49 6.64
N ALA A 185 9.15 -19.22 7.46
CA ALA A 185 8.70 -19.61 8.80
C ALA A 185 8.48 -18.40 9.73
N VAL A 186 9.38 -17.40 9.69
CA VAL A 186 9.26 -16.18 10.49
C VAL A 186 8.05 -15.35 10.05
N ILE A 187 7.91 -15.11 8.74
CA ILE A 187 6.75 -14.37 8.19
C ILE A 187 5.46 -15.10 8.53
N GLY A 188 5.43 -16.43 8.34
CA GLY A 188 4.26 -17.24 8.64
C GLY A 188 3.86 -17.19 10.11
N ALA A 189 4.83 -17.32 11.03
CA ALA A 189 4.59 -17.18 12.45
C ALA A 189 4.03 -15.80 12.81
N LEU A 190 4.64 -14.72 12.29
CA LEU A 190 4.19 -13.35 12.55
C LEU A 190 2.77 -13.06 12.04
N CYS A 191 2.33 -13.71 10.96
CA CYS A 191 0.99 -13.54 10.40
C CYS A 191 -0.10 -14.29 11.18
N ILE A 192 0.22 -15.46 11.75
CA ILE A 192 -0.77 -16.28 12.47
C ILE A 192 -0.92 -15.88 13.93
N VAL A 193 0.13 -15.35 14.58
CA VAL A 193 0.17 -15.10 16.04
C VAL A 193 -1.07 -14.37 16.56
N ASP A 194 -1.63 -13.44 15.79
CA ASP A 194 -2.80 -12.66 16.19
C ASP A 194 -4.05 -12.87 15.32
N PHE A 195 -4.08 -13.94 14.51
CA PHE A 195 -5.24 -14.34 13.70
C PHE A 195 -5.90 -13.19 12.91
N GLY A 196 -5.10 -12.31 12.31
CA GLY A 196 -5.63 -11.18 11.52
C GLY A 196 -5.67 -9.85 12.27
N GLY A 197 -5.08 -9.78 13.45
CA GLY A 197 -4.92 -8.57 14.25
C GLY A 197 -3.89 -7.57 13.70
N PRO A 198 -3.40 -6.63 14.54
CA PRO A 198 -2.45 -5.59 14.15
C PRO A 198 -1.09 -6.10 13.63
N LEU A 199 -0.56 -7.20 14.16
CA LEU A 199 0.68 -7.84 13.70
C LEU A 199 0.50 -8.39 12.29
N ASN A 200 -0.58 -9.13 12.02
CA ASN A 200 -0.87 -9.61 10.67
C ASN A 200 -1.03 -8.46 9.68
N LYS A 201 -1.75 -7.38 10.03
CA LYS A 201 -1.89 -6.20 9.15
C LYS A 201 -0.56 -5.53 8.84
N THR A 202 0.34 -5.48 9.81
CA THR A 202 1.67 -4.89 9.64
C THR A 202 2.56 -5.78 8.77
N CYS A 203 2.52 -7.11 9.01
CA CYS A 203 3.25 -8.08 8.18
C CYS A 203 2.72 -8.09 6.75
N PHE A 204 1.41 -8.02 6.56
CA PHE A 204 0.75 -7.90 5.26
C PHE A 204 1.23 -6.67 4.50
N ALA A 205 1.26 -5.49 5.14
CA ALA A 205 1.77 -4.28 4.51
C ALA A 205 3.26 -4.41 4.12
N PHE A 206 4.06 -5.10 4.94
CA PHE A 206 5.46 -5.39 4.64
C PHE A 206 5.64 -6.35 3.45
N VAL A 207 4.94 -7.48 3.39
CA VAL A 207 5.10 -8.40 2.24
C VAL A 207 4.50 -7.83 0.96
N LEU A 208 3.43 -7.05 1.05
CA LEU A 208 2.85 -6.32 -0.09
C LEU A 208 3.84 -5.27 -0.62
N THR A 209 4.64 -4.69 0.27
CA THR A 209 5.76 -3.82 -0.11
C THR A 209 6.78 -4.59 -0.95
N LEU A 210 7.19 -5.78 -0.49
CA LEU A 210 8.15 -6.61 -1.19
C LEU A 210 7.60 -7.04 -2.56
N GLN A 211 6.32 -7.39 -2.64
CA GLN A 211 5.65 -7.69 -3.91
C GLN A 211 5.68 -6.50 -4.87
N ALA A 212 5.44 -5.29 -4.38
CA ALA A 212 5.51 -4.08 -5.21
C ALA A 212 6.91 -3.82 -5.78
N GLN A 213 7.95 -4.41 -5.18
CA GLN A 213 9.34 -4.38 -5.67
C GLN A 213 9.70 -5.61 -6.54
N GLY A 214 8.70 -6.42 -6.92
CA GLY A 214 8.88 -7.64 -7.72
C GLY A 214 9.34 -8.87 -6.94
N ILE A 215 9.34 -8.80 -5.61
CA ILE A 215 9.73 -9.90 -4.71
C ILE A 215 8.46 -10.62 -4.24
N ASN A 216 8.14 -11.73 -4.89
CA ASN A 216 6.87 -12.43 -4.70
C ASN A 216 6.92 -13.55 -3.66
N GLU A 217 8.10 -14.04 -3.32
CA GLU A 217 8.28 -15.17 -2.39
C GLU A 217 7.67 -14.90 -1.00
N PRO A 218 7.86 -13.72 -0.38
CA PRO A 218 7.32 -13.41 0.94
C PRO A 218 5.78 -13.36 0.96
N ILE A 219 5.16 -12.82 -0.09
CA ILE A 219 3.69 -12.75 -0.16
C ILE A 219 3.08 -14.11 -0.43
N THR A 220 3.73 -14.96 -1.22
CA THR A 220 3.30 -16.35 -1.42
C THR A 220 3.34 -17.13 -0.10
N ALA A 221 4.40 -16.98 0.70
CA ALA A 221 4.48 -17.59 2.02
C ALA A 221 3.34 -17.13 2.94
N LEU A 222 3.07 -15.82 3.00
CA LEU A 222 1.95 -15.27 3.77
C LEU A 222 0.61 -15.85 3.31
N GLN A 223 0.38 -15.95 2.00
CA GLN A 223 -0.89 -16.44 1.46
C GLN A 223 -1.13 -17.92 1.77
N LEU A 224 -0.10 -18.75 1.67
CA LEU A 224 -0.17 -20.17 2.02
C LEU A 224 -0.51 -20.37 3.50
N VAL A 225 0.20 -19.64 4.36
CA VAL A 225 0.03 -19.68 5.81
C VAL A 225 -1.39 -19.26 6.20
N ASN A 226 -1.85 -18.11 5.71
CA ASN A 226 -3.19 -17.58 6.03
C ASN A 226 -4.32 -18.46 5.51
N THR A 227 -4.08 -19.26 4.46
CA THR A 227 -5.06 -20.21 3.94
C THR A 227 -5.02 -21.54 4.69
N ALA A 228 -3.83 -22.02 5.05
CA ALA A 228 -3.64 -23.28 5.78
C ALA A 228 -4.24 -23.25 7.18
N THR A 229 -4.16 -22.12 7.89
CA THR A 229 -4.69 -21.97 9.25
C THR A 229 -6.20 -22.25 9.36
N PRO A 230 -7.10 -21.56 8.63
CA PRO A 230 -8.54 -21.82 8.73
C PRO A 230 -8.91 -23.24 8.27
N ILE A 231 -8.23 -23.79 7.26
CA ILE A 231 -8.43 -25.18 6.82
C ILE A 231 -8.05 -26.15 7.95
N GLY A 232 -6.90 -25.92 8.59
CA GLY A 232 -6.43 -26.74 9.71
C GLY A 232 -7.37 -26.72 10.90
N PHE A 233 -7.86 -25.54 11.31
CA PHE A 233 -8.85 -25.41 12.37
C PHE A 233 -10.20 -26.05 11.99
N GLY A 234 -10.63 -25.92 10.73
CA GLY A 234 -11.84 -26.57 10.23
C GLY A 234 -11.74 -28.09 10.29
N LEU A 235 -10.64 -28.66 9.82
CA LEU A 235 -10.40 -30.11 9.90
C LEU A 235 -10.30 -30.59 11.35
N ALA A 236 -9.60 -29.84 12.21
CA ALA A 236 -9.51 -30.16 13.64
C ALA A 236 -10.89 -30.18 14.30
N PHE A 237 -11.79 -29.25 13.94
CA PHE A 237 -13.17 -29.28 14.41
C PHE A 237 -13.92 -30.54 13.97
N PHE A 238 -13.83 -30.95 12.70
CA PHE A 238 -14.50 -32.16 12.23
C PHE A 238 -13.94 -33.45 12.83
N ILE A 239 -12.63 -33.50 13.12
CA ILE A 239 -11.96 -34.65 13.74
C ILE A 239 -12.25 -34.71 15.24
N ALA A 240 -12.29 -33.57 15.93
CA ALA A 240 -12.51 -33.49 17.37
C ALA A 240 -14.00 -33.49 17.78
N LYS A 241 -14.93 -33.38 16.82
CA LYS A 241 -16.36 -33.45 17.09
C LYS A 241 -16.70 -34.86 17.60
N PRO A 242 -17.12 -35.04 18.86
CA PRO A 242 -17.67 -36.32 19.30
C PRO A 242 -18.91 -36.59 18.45
N ALA A 243 -19.05 -37.83 17.98
CA ALA A 243 -20.23 -38.28 17.26
C ALA A 243 -21.53 -37.98 18.02
#